data_AF-A0A2R4TH15-F1
#
_entry.id   AF-A0A2R4TH15-F1
#
_cell.length_a   1.000
_cell.length_b   1.000
_cell.length_c   1.000
_cell.angle_alpha   90.00
_cell.angle_beta   90.00
_cell.angle_gamma   90.00
#
_symmetry.space_group_name_H-M   'P 1'
#
loop_
_entity.id
_entity.type
_entity.pdbx_description
1 polymer ?
#
loop_
_entity_poly.entity_id
_entity_poly.type
_entity_poly.pdbx_seq_one_letter_code
_entity_poly.pdbx_strand_id
1 'polypeptide(L)'
;MNKKDIEAALISTLQEIQQVSGLACPSLTKNITPLEDLPQFDSKVWPIAVCLIGEKLGIDLPNDVNIFKKEESCDSLDISEIVNKVFSLVENSIQIETKKVYL
;
A
#
# COMPACT_ATOMS: atom_id res chain seq x y z
N MET A 1 10.90 -10.90 0.55
CA MET A 1 10.10 -9.98 -0.29
C MET A 1 10.99 -8.85 -0.77
N ASN A 2 10.88 -8.41 -2.03
CA ASN A 2 11.66 -7.28 -2.55
C ASN A 2 10.73 -6.10 -2.94
N LYS A 3 11.31 -4.91 -3.17
CA LYS A 3 10.53 -3.70 -3.52
C LYS A 3 9.74 -3.81 -4.83
N LYS A 4 10.22 -4.61 -5.80
CA LYS A 4 9.50 -4.83 -7.07
C LYS A 4 8.24 -5.66 -6.87
N ASP A 5 8.28 -6.66 -5.98
CA ASP A 5 7.11 -7.48 -5.66
C ASP A 5 6.01 -6.60 -5.02
N ILE A 6 6.42 -5.71 -4.11
CA ILE A 6 5.53 -4.73 -3.46
C ILE A 6 4.98 -3.74 -4.48
N GLU A 7 5.83 -3.20 -5.36
CA GLU A 7 5.41 -2.28 -6.44
C GLU A 7 4.39 -2.94 -7.36
N ALA A 8 4.63 -4.18 -7.78
CA ALA A 8 3.71 -4.94 -8.63
C ALA A 8 2.38 -5.23 -7.92
N ALA A 9 2.41 -5.62 -6.64
CA ALA A 9 1.19 -5.85 -5.86
C ALA A 9 0.38 -4.56 -5.66
N LEU A 10 1.06 -3.44 -5.38
CA LEU A 10 0.44 -2.12 -5.24
C LEU A 10 -0.24 -1.69 -6.54
N ILE A 11 0.49 -1.73 -7.67
CA ILE A 11 -0.05 -1.36 -8.99
C ILE A 11 -1.24 -2.26 -9.37
N SER A 12 -1.10 -3.58 -9.20
CA SER A 12 -2.17 -4.53 -9.50
C SER A 12 -3.41 -4.26 -8.64
N THR A 13 -3.24 -3.95 -7.36
CA THR A 13 -4.35 -3.65 -6.44
C THR A 13 -5.06 -2.36 -6.84
N LEU A 14 -4.32 -1.29 -7.12
CA LEU A 14 -4.89 -0.01 -7.54
C LEU A 14 -5.65 -0.14 -8.86
N GLN A 15 -5.12 -0.91 -9.83
CA GLN A 15 -5.81 -1.23 -11.09
C GLN A 15 -7.10 -2.01 -10.84
N GLU A 16 -7.04 -3.04 -10.01
CA GLU A 16 -8.19 -3.88 -9.68
C GLU A 16 -9.31 -3.07 -9.02
N ILE A 17 -8.98 -2.21 -8.06
CA ILE A 17 -9.95 -1.32 -7.40
C ILE A 17 -10.64 -0.40 -8.42
N GLN A 18 -9.87 0.23 -9.32
CA GLN A 18 -10.42 1.13 -10.32
C GLN A 18 -11.31 0.37 -11.32
N GLN A 19 -10.86 -0.82 -11.76
CA GLN A 19 -11.61 -1.67 -12.66
C GLN A 19 -12.95 -2.13 -12.04
N VAL A 20 -12.92 -2.61 -10.80
CA VAL A 20 -14.13 -3.04 -10.06
C VAL A 20 -15.07 -1.87 -9.81
N SER A 21 -14.53 -0.69 -9.58
CA SER A 21 -15.31 0.55 -9.39
C SER A 21 -15.85 1.13 -10.70
N GLY A 22 -15.46 0.60 -11.86
CA GLY A 22 -15.82 1.14 -13.17
C GLY A 22 -15.24 2.53 -13.45
N LEU A 23 -14.13 2.87 -12.79
CA LEU A 23 -13.50 4.18 -12.84
C LEU A 23 -12.30 4.18 -13.80
N ALA A 24 -11.91 5.37 -14.25
CA ALA A 24 -10.75 5.54 -15.11
C ALA A 24 -9.47 5.24 -14.32
N CYS A 25 -8.69 4.27 -14.79
CA CYS A 25 -7.37 3.99 -14.24
C CYS A 25 -6.31 4.71 -15.10
N PRO A 26 -5.67 5.80 -14.59
CA PRO A 26 -4.52 6.39 -15.27
C PRO A 26 -3.34 5.41 -15.28
N SER A 27 -2.32 5.70 -16.09
CA SER A 27 -1.07 4.95 -16.09
C SER A 27 -0.38 5.08 -14.72
N LEU A 28 -0.44 4.02 -13.92
CA LEU A 28 0.17 3.94 -12.60
C LEU A 28 1.69 3.87 -12.73
N THR A 29 2.32 5.05 -12.73
CA THR A 29 3.77 5.19 -12.70
C THR A 29 4.24 5.51 -11.29
N LYS A 30 5.55 5.41 -11.07
CA LYS A 30 6.23 5.61 -9.78
C LYS A 30 5.95 6.95 -9.07
N ASN A 31 5.51 7.96 -9.82
CA ASN A 31 5.27 9.32 -9.33
C ASN A 31 3.78 9.63 -9.16
N ILE A 32 2.90 8.65 -9.41
CA ILE A 32 1.46 8.81 -9.20
C ILE A 32 1.19 8.78 -7.70
N THR A 33 0.35 9.69 -7.26
CA THR A 33 -0.12 9.83 -5.89
C THR A 33 -1.54 9.29 -5.81
N PRO A 34 -1.77 8.07 -5.28
CA PRO A 34 -3.07 7.41 -5.34
C PRO A 34 -4.23 8.23 -4.77
N LEU A 35 -4.03 8.99 -3.69
CA LEU A 35 -5.08 9.80 -3.07
C LEU A 35 -5.46 11.05 -3.88
N GLU A 36 -4.62 11.48 -4.81
CA GLU A 36 -4.82 12.71 -5.59
C GLU A 36 -5.18 12.40 -7.05
N ASP A 37 -4.50 11.42 -7.64
CA ASP A 37 -4.60 11.09 -9.06
C ASP A 37 -5.65 10.02 -9.37
N LEU A 38 -6.01 9.16 -8.40
CA LEU A 38 -7.02 8.13 -8.62
C LEU A 38 -8.41 8.65 -8.22
N PRO A 39 -9.39 8.58 -9.14
CA PRO A 39 -10.73 9.02 -8.83
C PRO A 39 -11.34 8.18 -7.71
N GLN A 40 -12.00 8.85 -6.77
CA GLN A 40 -12.69 8.27 -5.60
C GLN A 40 -11.81 7.39 -4.71
N PHE A 41 -10.48 7.48 -4.83
CA PHE A 41 -9.57 6.79 -3.92
C PHE A 41 -9.48 7.55 -2.60
N ASP A 42 -10.46 7.33 -1.73
CA ASP A 42 -10.63 8.09 -0.49
C ASP A 42 -10.47 7.23 0.78
N SER A 43 -10.83 7.81 1.93
CA SER A 43 -10.80 7.19 3.27
C SER A 43 -11.43 5.80 3.40
N LYS A 44 -12.35 5.43 2.51
CA LYS A 44 -13.08 4.16 2.50
C LYS A 44 -12.44 3.13 1.58
N VAL A 45 -11.68 3.57 0.59
CA VAL A 45 -11.07 2.72 -0.43
C VAL A 45 -9.65 2.29 -0.03
N TRP A 46 -8.86 3.20 0.56
CA TRP A 46 -7.49 2.85 0.95
C TRP A 46 -7.37 1.67 1.93
N PRO A 47 -8.28 1.45 2.93
CA PRO A 47 -8.17 0.28 3.81
C PRO A 47 -8.35 -1.03 3.05
N ILE A 48 -9.22 -1.03 2.04
CA ILE A 48 -9.44 -2.18 1.16
C ILE A 48 -8.17 -2.44 0.33
N ALA A 49 -7.53 -1.38 -0.17
CA ALA A 49 -6.27 -1.48 -0.87
C ALA A 49 -5.16 -2.08 0.02
N VAL A 50 -5.06 -1.67 1.29
CA VAL A 50 -4.10 -2.24 2.25
C VAL A 50 -4.34 -3.74 2.43
N CYS A 51 -5.59 -4.16 2.64
CA CYS A 51 -5.93 -5.59 2.76
C CYS A 51 -5.52 -6.38 1.52
N LEU A 52 -5.89 -5.92 0.32
CA LEU A 52 -5.57 -6.60 -0.94
C LEU A 52 -4.06 -6.68 -1.19
N ILE A 53 -3.30 -5.64 -0.84
CA ILE A 53 -1.84 -5.68 -0.92
C ILE A 53 -1.30 -6.74 0.03
N GLY A 54 -1.79 -6.78 1.28
CA GLY A 54 -1.40 -7.79 2.27
C GLY A 54 -1.68 -9.21 1.78
N GLU A 55 -2.87 -9.46 1.26
CA GLU A 55 -3.27 -10.75 0.68
C GLU A 55 -2.38 -11.15 -0.50
N LYS A 56 -2.11 -10.24 -1.45
CA LYS A 56 -1.24 -10.52 -2.61
C LYS A 56 0.21 -10.80 -2.20
N LEU A 57 0.67 -10.15 -1.14
CA LEU A 57 2.03 -10.31 -0.61
C LEU A 57 2.14 -11.45 0.41
N GLY A 58 1.02 -12.04 0.84
CA GLY A 58 0.98 -13.09 1.87
C GLY A 58 1.43 -12.60 3.25
N ILE A 59 1.18 -11.33 3.58
CA ILE A 59 1.56 -10.70 4.85
C ILE A 59 0.35 -10.05 5.51
N ASP A 60 0.40 -9.94 6.83
CA ASP A 60 -0.56 -9.14 7.59
C ASP A 60 -0.09 -7.68 7.61
N LEU A 61 -0.79 -6.80 6.90
CA LEU A 61 -0.54 -5.37 6.92
C LEU A 61 -1.50 -4.69 7.91
N PRO A 62 -1.00 -3.76 8.76
CA PRO A 62 -1.86 -3.04 9.69
C PRO A 62 -2.90 -2.22 8.93
N ASN A 63 -4.17 -2.60 9.05
CA ASN A 63 -5.30 -1.94 8.39
C ASN A 63 -5.70 -0.62 9.07
N ASP A 64 -5.17 -0.35 10.26
CA ASP A 64 -5.29 0.89 11.00
C ASP A 64 -4.24 1.94 10.58
N VAL A 65 -3.23 1.54 9.80
CA VAL A 65 -2.16 2.42 9.32
C VAL A 65 -2.42 2.83 7.87
N ASN A 66 -2.56 4.13 7.63
CA ASN A 66 -2.67 4.65 6.28
C ASN A 66 -1.29 4.70 5.60
N ILE A 67 -0.99 3.68 4.79
CA ILE A 67 0.27 3.60 4.03
C ILE A 67 0.35 4.59 2.87
N PHE A 68 -0.75 5.24 2.50
CA PHE A 68 -0.83 6.20 1.38
C PHE A 68 -0.58 7.65 1.82
N LYS A 69 -0.36 7.88 3.11
CA LYS A 69 -0.12 9.19 3.72
C LYS A 69 1.13 9.16 4.58
N LYS A 70 1.75 10.32 4.79
CA LYS A 70 2.71 10.51 5.88
C LYS A 70 1.97 10.48 7.22
N GLU A 71 2.56 9.89 8.25
CA GLU A 71 1.89 9.75 9.57
C GLU A 71 1.70 11.10 10.26
N GLU A 72 2.61 12.05 10.02
CA GLU A 72 2.63 13.35 10.68
C GLU A 72 2.13 14.51 9.79
N SER A 73 1.71 14.22 8.55
CA SER A 73 1.19 15.25 7.65
C SER A 73 0.04 14.76 6.80
N CYS A 74 -0.77 15.69 6.29
CA CYS A 74 -1.79 15.41 5.29
C CYS A 74 -1.19 15.15 3.89
N ASP A 75 0.13 15.01 3.77
CA ASP A 75 0.77 14.80 2.48
C ASP A 75 0.54 13.35 2.02
N SER A 76 -0.05 13.26 0.84
CA SER A 76 -0.20 12.03 0.09
C SER A 76 1.18 11.52 -0.37
N LEU A 77 1.33 10.20 -0.43
CA LEU A 77 2.56 9.56 -0.89
C LEU A 77 2.45 9.09 -2.34
N ASP A 78 3.56 9.18 -3.07
CA ASP A 78 3.66 8.55 -4.39
C ASP A 78 3.87 7.03 -4.28
N ILE A 79 3.66 6.30 -5.40
CA ILE A 79 3.85 4.85 -5.45
C ILE A 79 5.23 4.40 -4.94
N SER A 80 6.30 5.14 -5.24
CA SER A 80 7.66 4.79 -4.80
C SER A 80 7.82 4.94 -3.29
N GLU A 81 7.30 6.01 -2.72
CA GLU A 81 7.27 6.25 -1.28
C GLU A 81 6.43 5.20 -0.56
N ILE A 82 5.25 4.84 -1.09
CA ILE A 82 4.40 3.79 -0.55
C ILE A 82 5.13 2.45 -0.54
N VAL A 83 5.79 2.09 -1.64
CA VAL A 83 6.60 0.85 -1.74
C VAL A 83 7.69 0.83 -0.67
N ASN A 84 8.39 1.95 -0.46
CA ASN A 84 9.40 2.06 0.58
C ASN A 84 8.78 1.92 1.98
N LYS A 85 7.62 2.55 2.23
CA LYS A 85 6.92 2.47 3.50
C LYS A 85 6.46 1.05 3.82
N VAL A 86 5.82 0.36 2.87
CA VAL A 86 5.41 -1.04 3.01
C VAL A 86 6.62 -1.95 3.21
N PHE A 87 7.70 -1.74 2.44
CA PHE A 87 8.93 -2.51 2.60
C PHE A 87 9.49 -2.37 4.03
N SER A 88 9.56 -1.15 4.55
CA SER A 88 9.98 -0.89 5.94
C SER A 88 9.02 -1.51 6.97
N LEU A 89 7.70 -1.46 6.75
CA LEU A 89 6.73 -2.10 7.65
C LEU A 89 6.97 -3.61 7.73
N VAL A 90 7.18 -4.25 6.58
CA VAL A 90 7.44 -5.69 6.50
C VAL A 90 8.74 -6.07 7.19
N GLU A 91 9.82 -5.32 6.95
CA GLU A 91 11.09 -5.56 7.65
C GLU A 91 10.94 -5.44 9.17
N ASN A 92 10.18 -4.46 9.65
CA ASN A 92 9.92 -4.28 11.07
C ASN A 92 9.03 -5.39 11.65
N SER A 93 7.98 -5.82 10.93
CA SER A 93 7.10 -6.91 11.38
C SER A 93 7.86 -8.22 11.56
N ILE A 94 8.79 -8.54 10.64
CA ILE A 94 9.65 -9.74 10.72
C ILE A 94 10.53 -9.70 11.98
N GLN A 95 11.07 -8.52 12.35
CA GLN A 95 11.87 -8.37 13.57
C GLN A 95 11.06 -8.52 14.86
N ILE A 96 9.80 -8.07 14.88
CA ILE A 96 8.92 -8.19 16.05
C ILE A 96 8.56 -9.66 16.29
N GLU A 97 8.26 -10.41 15.23
CA GLU A 97 7.95 -11.85 15.32
C GLU A 97 9.16 -12.66 15.80
N THR A 98 10.36 -12.39 15.28
CA THR A 98 11.57 -13.05 15.79
C THR A 98 11.82 -12.73 17.26
N LYS A 99 11.58 -11.49 17.69
CA LYS A 99 11.81 -11.10 19.09
C LYS A 99 10.81 -11.74 20.07
N LYS A 100 9.58 -12.01 19.65
CA LYS A 100 8.57 -12.72 20.46
C LYS A 100 8.86 -14.22 20.63
N VAL A 101 9.53 -14.85 19.66
CA VAL A 101 9.89 -16.29 19.75
C VAL A 101 11.02 -16.54 20.76
N TYR A 102 11.82 -15.53 21.08
CA TYR A 102 12.95 -15.62 22.01
C TYR A 102 12.70 -14.96 23.40
N LEU A 103 11.46 -14.60 23.72
CA LEU A 103 11.04 -14.09 25.04
C LEU A 103 10.04 -15.05 25.70
#